data_AF-A0A7R8CY17-F1
#
_entry.id   AF-A0A7R8CY17-F1
#
_cell.length_a   1.000
_cell.length_b   1.000
_cell.length_c   1.000
_cell.angle_alpha   90.00
_cell.angle_beta   90.00
_cell.angle_gamma   90.00
#
_symmetry.space_group_name_H-M   'P 1'
#
loop_
_entity.id
_entity.type
_entity.pdbx_description
1 polymer ?
#
loop_
_entity_poly.entity_id
_entity_poly.type
_entity_poly.pdbx_seq_one_letter_code
_entity_poly.pdbx_strand_id
1 'polypeptide(L)'
;MWNKLSMITSSSRYGILGGQTSIRPYWRCYYSNTDAIIYVVDSADRERIGISKGELISMLEEDELRNAILLVMANKQDMEGAMSLAEVHTALGLSSLKDRTFQLFKTSVLKGEGLDESMKWLTNILQERK
;
A
#
# COMPACT_ATOMS: atom_id res chain seq x y z
N MET A 1 -1.57 -13.67 9.86
CA MET A 1 -1.99 -12.27 10.18
C MET A 1 -1.15 -11.22 9.43
N TRP A 2 -0.59 -10.53 8.44
CA TRP A 2 0.27 -9.37 8.64
C TRP A 2 0.18 -8.36 7.49
N ASN A 3 -1.05 -8.11 6.99
CA ASN A 3 -1.33 -6.88 6.24
C ASN A 3 -0.94 -5.68 7.11
N LYS A 4 -0.13 -4.78 6.57
CA LYS A 4 0.42 -3.61 7.27
C LYS A 4 0.20 -2.38 6.40
N LEU A 5 -0.59 -1.43 6.90
CA LEU A 5 -0.77 -0.15 6.25
C LEU A 5 0.27 0.82 6.81
N SER A 6 0.93 1.59 5.96
CA SER A 6 1.82 2.67 6.37
C SER A 6 1.44 3.93 5.60
N MET A 7 1.06 4.99 6.29
CA MET A 7 0.67 6.27 5.67
C MET A 7 1.78 7.30 5.89
N ILE A 8 2.10 8.05 4.84
CA ILE A 8 3.14 9.07 4.86
C ILE A 8 2.49 10.44 4.62
N THR A 9 2.73 11.33 5.59
CA THR A 9 2.27 12.73 5.55
C THR A 9 3.47 13.66 5.44
N SER A 10 3.35 14.74 4.67
CA SER A 10 4.38 15.76 4.40
C SER A 10 5.00 16.41 5.64
N SER A 11 4.35 16.30 6.80
CA SER A 11 4.83 16.77 8.11
C SER A 11 5.92 15.87 8.75
N SER A 12 6.61 15.03 7.98
CA SER A 12 7.56 14.01 8.47
C SER A 12 6.97 13.01 9.47
N ARG A 13 5.64 12.86 9.52
CA ARG A 13 4.96 11.87 10.39
C ARG A 13 4.68 10.60 9.59
N TYR A 14 5.42 9.54 9.94
CA TYR A 14 5.20 8.17 9.47
C TYR A 14 4.13 7.49 10.33
N GLY A 15 2.92 7.33 9.79
CA GLY A 15 1.83 6.63 10.45
C GLY A 15 1.86 5.13 10.14
N ILE A 16 2.43 4.31 11.02
CA ILE A 16 2.29 2.84 10.91
C ILE A 16 0.93 2.43 11.46
N LEU A 17 0.05 1.94 10.58
CA LEU A 17 -1.30 1.50 10.90
C LEU A 17 -1.40 -0.03 10.79
N GLY A 18 -1.64 -0.70 11.91
CA GLY A 18 -1.83 -2.15 11.90
C GLY A 18 -3.08 -2.55 11.11
N GLY A 19 -3.00 -3.63 10.33
CA GLY A 19 -4.12 -4.13 9.52
C GLY A 19 -5.24 -4.84 10.29
N GLN A 20 -5.18 -4.90 11.62
CA GLN A 20 -6.20 -5.56 12.45
C GLN A 20 -7.54 -4.83 12.34
N THR A 21 -8.63 -5.59 12.18
CA THR A 21 -9.99 -5.06 11.96
C THR A 21 -10.45 -4.10 13.06
N SER A 22 -10.03 -4.33 14.29
CA SER A 22 -10.33 -3.51 15.49
C SER A 22 -9.81 -2.07 15.42
N ILE A 23 -8.76 -1.79 14.64
CA ILE A 23 -8.11 -0.46 14.61
C ILE A 23 -8.30 0.30 13.29
N ARG A 24 -9.05 -0.27 12.34
CA ARG A 24 -9.42 0.39 11.06
C ARG A 24 -10.22 1.69 11.24
N PRO A 25 -11.12 1.84 12.24
CA PRO A 25 -11.82 3.12 12.46
C PRO A 25 -10.88 4.32 12.70
N TYR A 26 -9.68 4.08 13.24
CA TYR A 26 -8.69 5.12 13.50
C TYR A 26 -7.87 5.52 12.27
N TRP A 27 -7.96 4.80 11.14
CA TRP A 27 -7.23 5.15 9.92
C TRP A 27 -7.62 6.56 9.43
N ARG A 28 -8.91 6.90 9.50
CA ARG A 28 -9.46 8.22 9.15
C ARG A 28 -8.78 9.39 9.87
N CYS A 29 -8.26 9.18 11.09
CA CYS A 29 -7.52 10.21 11.84
C CYS A 29 -6.20 10.64 11.18
N TYR A 30 -5.74 9.93 10.15
CA TYR A 30 -4.49 10.20 9.42
C TYR A 30 -4.72 10.65 7.97
N TYR A 31 -5.96 10.64 7.46
CA TYR A 31 -6.23 10.87 6.04
C TYR A 31 -5.96 12.33 5.64
N SER A 32 -6.33 13.30 6.49
CA SER A 32 -6.11 14.72 6.23
C SER A 32 -4.61 15.05 6.10
N ASN A 33 -4.23 15.61 4.95
CA ASN A 33 -2.83 15.90 4.59
C ASN A 33 -1.93 14.64 4.43
N THR A 34 -2.50 13.53 3.93
CA THR A 34 -1.72 12.41 3.40
C THR A 34 -1.37 12.64 1.93
N ASP A 35 -0.07 12.78 1.66
CA ASP A 35 0.49 12.87 0.31
C ASP A 35 0.69 11.47 -0.31
N ALA A 36 0.91 10.44 0.52
CA ALA A 36 1.23 9.09 0.07
C ALA A 36 0.73 7.97 1.00
N ILE A 37 0.22 6.91 0.38
CA ILE A 37 -0.24 5.67 1.02
C ILE A 37 0.73 4.54 0.63
N ILE A 38 1.27 3.82 1.61
CA ILE A 38 2.02 2.57 1.39
C ILE A 38 1.17 1.39 1.85
N TYR A 39 0.69 0.61 0.89
CA TYR A 39 -0.16 -0.55 1.10
C TYR A 39 0.66 -1.85 1.00
N VAL A 40 0.98 -2.47 2.14
CA VAL A 40 1.78 -3.70 2.18
C VAL A 40 0.88 -4.93 2.29
N VAL A 41 0.91 -5.78 1.27
CA VAL A 41 0.13 -7.02 1.20
C VAL A 41 0.99 -8.26 1.44
N ASP A 42 0.38 -9.25 2.10
CA ASP A 42 0.95 -10.57 2.33
C ASP A 42 0.82 -11.40 1.03
N SER A 43 1.83 -11.36 0.14
CA SER A 43 1.71 -11.97 -1.20
C SER A 43 1.68 -13.51 -1.18
N ALA A 44 2.02 -14.15 -0.06
CA ALA A 44 1.82 -15.57 0.16
C ALA A 44 0.35 -15.92 0.50
N ASP A 45 -0.44 -14.95 0.98
CA ASP A 45 -1.81 -15.19 1.44
C ASP A 45 -2.85 -14.95 0.33
N ARG A 46 -3.01 -15.98 -0.51
CA ARG A 46 -3.92 -16.01 -1.65
C ARG A 46 -5.41 -15.96 -1.26
N GLU A 47 -5.75 -16.30 -0.02
CA GLU A 47 -7.14 -16.31 0.46
C GLU A 47 -7.60 -14.92 0.92
N ARG A 48 -6.77 -14.20 1.70
CA ARG A 48 -7.15 -12.91 2.30
C ARG A 48 -6.93 -11.72 1.38
N ILE A 49 -6.27 -11.88 0.23
CA ILE A 49 -6.04 -10.82 -0.76
C ILE A 49 -7.34 -10.18 -1.28
N GLY A 50 -8.43 -10.95 -1.37
CA GLY A 50 -9.75 -10.43 -1.74
C GLY A 50 -10.36 -9.51 -0.67
N ILE A 51 -10.04 -9.73 0.60
CA ILE A 51 -10.42 -8.85 1.71
C ILE A 51 -9.57 -7.56 1.66
N SER A 52 -8.26 -7.70 1.42
CA SER A 52 -7.34 -6.58 1.19
C SER A 52 -7.82 -5.66 0.04
N LYS A 53 -8.38 -6.21 -1.04
CA LYS A 53 -8.99 -5.43 -2.12
C LYS A 53 -10.12 -4.53 -1.61
N GLY A 54 -11.07 -5.08 -0.85
CA GLY A 54 -12.19 -4.31 -0.30
C GLY A 54 -11.73 -3.18 0.62
N GLU A 55 -10.75 -3.47 1.48
CA GLU A 55 -10.10 -2.49 2.37
C GLU A 55 -9.39 -1.38 1.58
N LEU A 56 -8.66 -1.74 0.51
CA LEU A 56 -7.94 -0.79 -0.34
C LEU A 56 -8.90 0.13 -1.08
N ILE A 57 -9.93 -0.42 -1.75
CA ILE A 57 -10.90 0.39 -2.51
C ILE A 57 -11.66 1.33 -1.57
N SER A 58 -12.21 0.83 -0.46
CA SER A 58 -12.96 1.65 0.52
C SER A 58 -12.11 2.75 1.16
N MET A 59 -10.78 2.59 1.24
CA MET A 59 -9.87 3.65 1.68
C MET A 59 -9.58 4.68 0.56
N LEU A 60 -9.47 4.24 -0.69
CA LEU A 60 -9.15 5.10 -1.83
C LEU A 60 -10.35 5.90 -2.37
N GLU A 61 -11.56 5.56 -1.92
CA GLU A 61 -12.83 6.28 -2.14
C GLU A 61 -13.00 7.51 -1.23
N GLU A 62 -12.20 7.64 -0.18
CA GLU A 62 -12.31 8.74 0.81
C GLU A 62 -11.68 10.02 0.23
N ASP A 63 -12.40 11.14 0.27
CA ASP A 63 -12.08 12.35 -0.49
C ASP A 63 -10.75 13.01 -0.07
N GLU A 64 -10.40 12.95 1.22
CA GLU A 64 -9.10 13.41 1.74
C GLU A 64 -7.91 12.64 1.13
N LEU A 65 -8.14 11.40 0.70
CA LEU A 65 -7.13 10.56 0.06
C LEU A 65 -7.19 10.58 -1.46
N ARG A 66 -8.12 11.32 -2.09
CA ARG A 66 -8.28 11.38 -3.55
C ARG A 66 -6.97 11.72 -4.29
N ASN A 67 -6.19 12.65 -3.77
CA ASN A 67 -4.95 13.12 -4.40
C ASN A 67 -3.70 12.28 -4.05
N ALA A 68 -3.76 11.40 -3.04
CA ALA A 68 -2.59 10.69 -2.52
C ALA A 68 -1.98 9.70 -3.53
N ILE A 69 -0.64 9.63 -3.56
CA ILE A 69 0.10 8.59 -4.32
C ILE A 69 -0.13 7.24 -3.62
N LEU A 70 -0.31 6.16 -4.39
CA LEU A 70 -0.37 4.80 -3.85
C LEU A 70 0.89 3.99 -4.19
N LEU A 71 1.69 3.65 -3.18
CA LEU A 71 2.72 2.64 -3.28
C LEU A 71 2.17 1.30 -2.80
N VAL A 72 2.16 0.28 -3.65
CA VAL A 72 1.80 -1.09 -3.26
C VAL A 72 3.05 -1.95 -3.12
N MET A 73 3.20 -2.65 -1.99
CA MET A 73 4.29 -3.57 -1.73
C MET A 73 3.75 -5.01 -1.63
N ALA A 74 4.06 -5.84 -2.62
CA ALA A 74 3.85 -7.28 -2.56
C ALA A 74 4.94 -7.92 -1.70
N ASN A 75 4.70 -8.03 -0.40
CA ASN A 75 5.67 -8.52 0.58
C ASN A 75 5.66 -10.07 0.69
N LYS A 76 6.74 -10.64 1.19
CA LYS A 76 7.04 -12.07 1.28
C LYS A 76 7.31 -12.76 -0.07
N GLN A 77 7.94 -12.07 -1.01
CA GLN A 77 8.39 -12.66 -2.28
C GLN A 77 9.52 -13.71 -2.11
N ASP A 78 10.03 -13.87 -0.88
CA ASP A 78 10.91 -14.95 -0.45
C ASP A 78 10.19 -16.29 -0.16
N MET A 79 8.86 -16.29 -0.02
CA MET A 79 8.08 -17.52 0.22
C MET A 79 7.70 -18.25 -1.07
N GLU A 80 7.79 -19.58 -1.05
CA GLU A 80 7.21 -20.42 -2.10
C GLU A 80 5.68 -20.23 -2.18
N GLY A 81 5.14 -20.25 -3.40
CA GLY A 81 3.71 -20.01 -3.66
C GLY A 81 3.28 -18.53 -3.65
N ALA A 82 4.17 -17.60 -3.29
CA ALA A 82 3.89 -16.16 -3.32
C ALA A 82 3.40 -15.68 -4.70
N MET A 83 2.38 -14.82 -4.70
CA MET A 83 1.79 -14.25 -5.90
C MET A 83 2.78 -13.36 -6.65
N SER A 84 2.85 -13.54 -7.97
CA SER A 84 3.53 -12.62 -8.88
C SER A 84 2.87 -11.23 -8.87
N LEU A 85 3.57 -10.21 -9.39
CA LEU A 85 3.00 -8.86 -9.46
C LEU A 85 1.74 -8.80 -10.35
N ALA A 86 1.64 -9.64 -11.38
CA ALA A 86 0.44 -9.73 -12.22
C ALA A 86 -0.77 -10.30 -11.45
N GLU A 87 -0.54 -11.33 -10.63
CA GLU A 87 -1.56 -11.88 -9.73
C GLU A 87 -1.97 -10.84 -8.68
N VAL A 88 -1.02 -10.18 -7.99
CA VAL A 88 -1.33 -9.15 -6.98
C VAL A 88 -2.09 -7.96 -7.58
N HIS A 89 -1.65 -7.46 -8.75
CA HIS A 89 -2.31 -6.36 -9.47
C HIS A 89 -3.76 -6.70 -9.82
N THR A 90 -4.01 -7.93 -10.27
CA THR A 90 -5.34 -8.44 -10.63
C THR A 90 -6.20 -8.66 -9.38
N ALA A 91 -5.64 -9.30 -8.34
CA ALA A 91 -6.33 -9.65 -7.11
C ALA A 91 -6.75 -8.42 -6.28
N LEU A 92 -5.90 -7.39 -6.24
CA LEU A 92 -6.24 -6.08 -5.67
C LEU A 92 -7.10 -5.22 -6.60
N GLY A 93 -7.27 -5.62 -7.86
CA GLY A 93 -8.08 -4.89 -8.84
C GLY A 93 -7.50 -3.54 -9.26
N LEU A 94 -6.18 -3.34 -9.19
CA LEU A 94 -5.53 -2.05 -9.43
C LEU A 94 -5.83 -1.47 -10.83
N SER A 95 -6.23 -2.31 -11.79
CA SER A 95 -6.74 -1.92 -13.12
C SER A 95 -7.93 -0.94 -13.11
N SER A 96 -8.65 -0.76 -11.98
CA SER A 96 -9.71 0.25 -11.86
C SER A 96 -9.20 1.64 -11.47
N LEU A 97 -7.95 1.76 -11.00
CA LEU A 97 -7.36 3.01 -10.52
C LEU A 97 -6.80 3.86 -11.67
N LYS A 98 -7.68 4.37 -12.53
CA LYS A 98 -7.30 5.13 -13.73
C LYS A 98 -6.69 6.50 -13.42
N ASP A 99 -7.30 7.24 -12.49
CA ASP A 99 -7.00 8.66 -12.24
C ASP A 99 -6.05 8.88 -11.06
N ARG A 100 -5.34 7.83 -10.62
CA ARG A 100 -4.48 7.84 -9.43
C ARG A 100 -3.08 7.34 -9.77
N THR A 101 -2.06 8.14 -9.45
CA THR A 101 -0.66 7.69 -9.55
C THR A 101 -0.39 6.56 -8.57
N PHE A 102 -0.05 5.37 -9.08
CA PHE A 102 0.38 4.24 -8.26
C PHE A 102 1.55 3.47 -8.88
N GLN A 103 2.24 2.67 -8.06
CA GLN A 103 3.22 1.68 -8.51
C GLN A 103 3.21 0.46 -7.58
N LEU A 104 3.52 -0.71 -8.15
CA LEU A 104 3.56 -2.00 -7.45
C LEU A 104 4.98 -2.57 -7.46
N PHE A 105 5.53 -2.85 -6.27
CA PHE A 105 6.86 -3.44 -6.10
C PHE A 105 6.81 -4.84 -5.47
N LYS A 106 7.75 -5.71 -5.85
CA LYS A 106 8.09 -6.91 -5.09
C LYS A 106 8.87 -6.50 -3.85
N THR A 107 8.57 -7.04 -2.68
CA THR A 107 9.39 -6.86 -1.48
C THR A 107 9.57 -8.14 -0.67
N SER A 108 10.67 -8.22 0.07
CA SER A 108 10.86 -9.12 1.20
C SER A 108 11.34 -8.33 2.40
N VAL A 109 10.43 -8.00 3.31
CA VAL A 109 10.78 -7.31 4.57
C VAL A 109 11.75 -8.15 5.42
N LEU A 110 11.76 -9.47 5.25
CA LEU A 110 12.68 -10.38 5.97
C LEU A 110 14.13 -10.29 5.44
N LYS A 111 14.31 -10.05 4.14
CA LYS A 111 15.64 -9.94 3.51
C LYS A 111 16.10 -8.51 3.22
N GLY A 112 15.18 -7.53 3.31
CA GLY A 112 15.40 -6.14 2.89
C GLY A 112 15.14 -5.87 1.39
N GLU A 113 14.91 -6.91 0.58
CA GLU A 113 14.74 -6.81 -0.88
C GLU A 113 13.55 -5.91 -1.26
N GLY A 114 13.75 -4.98 -2.22
CA GLY A 114 12.70 -4.15 -2.81
C GLY A 114 12.27 -2.93 -1.98
N LEU A 115 12.76 -2.77 -0.75
CA LEU A 115 12.36 -1.67 0.14
C LEU A 115 12.95 -0.34 -0.28
N ASP A 116 14.24 -0.30 -0.62
CA ASP A 116 14.92 0.94 -0.98
C ASP A 116 14.47 1.46 -2.35
N GLU A 117 14.24 0.57 -3.32
CA GLU A 117 13.76 0.93 -4.66
C GLU A 117 12.35 1.52 -4.63
N SER A 118 11.46 0.91 -3.82
CA SER A 118 10.07 1.34 -3.67
C SER A 118 9.95 2.66 -2.90
N MET A 119 10.73 2.84 -1.83
CA MET A 119 10.82 4.11 -1.10
C MET A 119 11.48 5.22 -1.91
N LYS A 120 12.50 4.90 -2.73
CA LYS A 120 13.14 5.85 -3.65
C LYS A 120 12.18 6.32 -4.74
N TRP A 121 11.43 5.41 -5.37
CA TRP A 121 10.38 5.79 -6.32
C TRP A 121 9.37 6.75 -5.69
N LEU A 122 8.85 6.41 -4.50
CA LEU A 122 7.86 7.26 -3.83
C LEU A 122 8.42 8.63 -3.47
N THR A 123 9.68 8.69 -3.03
CA THR A 123 10.36 9.94 -2.69
C THR A 123 10.52 10.84 -3.92
N ASN A 124 10.85 10.28 -5.08
CA ASN A 124 10.94 11.03 -6.34
C ASN A 124 9.58 11.61 -6.75
N ILE A 125 8.50 10.81 -6.79
CA ILE A 125 7.17 11.30 -7.17
C ILE A 125 6.63 12.34 -6.15
N LEU A 126 7.01 12.25 -4.88
CA LEU A 126 6.72 13.27 -3.86
C LEU A 126 7.54 14.56 -4.00
N GLN A 127 8.65 14.54 -4.73
CA GLN A 127 9.44 15.72 -5.08
C GLN A 127 8.93 16.36 -6.39
N GLU A 128 8.57 15.54 -7.39
CA GLU A 128 7.99 15.98 -8.68
C GLU A 128 6.62 16.69 -8.55
N ARG A 129 5.95 16.56 -7.39
CA ARG A 129 4.66 17.17 -7.07
C ARG A 129 4.73 18.45 -6.22
N LYS A 130 5.93 19.03 -6.03
CA LYS A 130 6.16 20.25 -5.22
C LYS A 130 6.56 21.45 -6.07
#